data_AF-A7EIT1-F1
#
_entry.id   AF-A7EIT1-F1
#
_cell.length_a   1.000
_cell.length_b   1.000
_cell.length_c   1.000
_cell.angle_alpha   90.00
_cell.angle_beta   90.00
_cell.angle_gamma   90.00
#
_symmetry.space_group_name_H-M   'P 1'
#
loop_
_entity.id
_entity.type
_entity.pdbx_description
1 polymer ?
#
loop_
_entity_poly.entity_id
_entity_poly.type
_entity_poly.pdbx_seq_one_letter_code
_entity_poly.pdbx_strand_id
1 'polypeptide(L)'
;MTELEEKSLLQYILDMDERGFSPRINDVEDMANYILKTRGAKKIGKLWAHRFVKRHTELKTRFNRVYNFQRALCEDSELIERWFRLVSNMQAKYGILDCDFYNFDETGFMMGQISPYIVVTKVDRYGKSKAIQSGNRE
;
A
#
# COMPACT_ATOMS: atom_id res chain seq x y z
N MET A 1 15.37 -23.02 3.93
CA MET A 1 15.02 -21.97 4.92
C MET A 1 15.00 -22.62 6.28
N THR A 2 15.61 -21.97 7.27
CA THR A 2 15.60 -22.43 8.67
C THR A 2 14.38 -21.90 9.42
N GLU A 3 14.01 -22.53 10.53
CA GLU A 3 12.84 -22.10 11.32
C GLU A 3 12.98 -20.67 11.86
N LEU A 4 14.19 -20.25 12.24
CA LEU A 4 14.47 -18.89 12.72
C LEU A 4 14.25 -17.84 11.63
N GLU A 5 14.71 -18.11 10.41
CA GLU A 5 14.48 -17.24 9.25
C GLU A 5 13.00 -17.18 8.90
N GLU A 6 12.32 -18.33 8.96
CA GLU A 6 10.89 -18.41 8.67
C GLU A 6 10.07 -17.58 9.69
N LYS A 7 10.40 -17.68 10.98
CA LYS A 7 9.79 -16.86 12.04
C LYS A 7 10.11 -15.37 11.88
N SER A 8 11.35 -15.03 11.52
CA SER A 8 11.75 -13.63 11.31
C SER A 8 11.01 -13.01 10.12
N LEU A 9 10.86 -13.77 9.03
CA LEU A 9 10.09 -13.35 7.86
C LEU A 9 8.60 -13.18 8.18
N LEU A 10 8.02 -14.10 8.96
CA LEU A 10 6.64 -13.97 9.44
C LEU A 10 6.44 -12.68 10.24
N GLN A 11 7.30 -12.42 11.22
CA GLN A 11 7.21 -11.22 12.06
C GLN A 11 7.37 -9.95 11.22
N TYR A 12 8.28 -9.96 10.24
CA TYR A 12 8.47 -8.85 9.33
C TYR A 12 7.23 -8.58 8.46
N ILE A 13 6.58 -9.62 7.93
CA ILE A 13 5.35 -9.46 7.16
C ILE A 13 4.23 -8.86 8.01
N LEU A 14 4.12 -9.26 9.28
CA LEU A 14 3.13 -8.71 10.21
C LEU A 14 3.39 -7.22 10.50
N ASP A 15 4.65 -6.82 10.75
CA ASP A 15 5.03 -5.41 10.92
C ASP A 15 4.70 -4.56 9.68
N MET A 16 5.01 -5.06 8.49
CA MET A 16 4.68 -4.34 7.25
C MET A 16 3.17 -4.18 7.05
N ASP A 17 2.38 -5.21 7.39
CA ASP A 17 0.93 -5.15 7.30
C ASP A 17 0.33 -4.11 8.26
N GLU A 18 0.86 -4.04 9.49
CA GLU A 18 0.47 -3.07 10.51
C GLU A 18 0.76 -1.64 10.06
N ARG A 19 1.89 -1.42 9.37
CA ARG A 19 2.29 -0.14 8.77
C ARG A 19 1.59 0.18 7.45
N GLY A 20 0.67 -0.68 7.00
CA GLY A 20 -0.10 -0.46 5.78
C GLY A 20 0.61 -0.81 4.47
N PHE A 21 1.76 -1.47 4.52
CA PHE A 21 2.57 -1.91 3.39
C PHE A 21 2.51 -3.43 3.19
N SER A 22 1.29 -3.99 3.19
CA SER A 22 1.07 -5.43 3.05
C SER A 22 1.71 -6.00 1.77
N PRO A 23 2.63 -6.98 1.87
CA PRO A 23 3.34 -7.51 0.70
C PRO A 23 2.45 -8.38 -0.18
N ARG A 24 2.80 -8.52 -1.45
CA ARG A 24 2.22 -9.53 -2.36
C ARG A 24 2.92 -10.87 -2.16
N ILE A 25 2.32 -11.92 -2.69
CA ILE A 25 2.89 -13.27 -2.62
C ILE A 25 4.28 -13.36 -3.27
N ASN A 26 4.49 -12.64 -4.38
CA ASN A 26 5.78 -12.56 -5.05
C ASN A 26 6.82 -11.83 -4.19
N ASP A 27 6.39 -10.75 -3.50
CA ASP A 27 7.29 -10.01 -2.62
C ASP A 27 7.76 -10.93 -1.46
N VAL A 28 6.89 -11.80 -0.93
CA VAL A 28 7.25 -12.81 0.08
C VAL A 28 8.25 -13.84 -0.47
N GLU A 29 8.09 -14.27 -1.73
CA GLU A 29 9.05 -15.13 -2.40
C GLU A 29 10.42 -14.44 -2.56
N ASP A 30 10.43 -13.17 -2.95
CA ASP A 30 11.65 -12.39 -3.13
C ASP A 30 12.38 -12.17 -1.81
N MET A 31 11.67 -11.86 -0.73
CA MET A 31 12.25 -11.75 0.62
C MET A 31 12.89 -13.07 1.08
N ALA A 32 12.20 -14.20 0.87
CA ALA A 32 12.73 -15.51 1.19
C ALA A 32 13.98 -15.86 0.36
N ASN A 33 13.96 -15.56 -0.95
CA ASN A 33 15.11 -15.75 -1.83
C ASN A 33 16.28 -14.84 -1.46
N TYR A 34 16.01 -13.62 -0.99
CA TYR A 34 17.04 -12.70 -0.51
C TYR A 34 17.81 -13.28 0.69
N ILE A 35 17.08 -13.80 1.69
CA ILE A 35 17.68 -14.47 2.87
C ILE A 35 18.50 -15.70 2.46
N LEU A 36 18.03 -16.49 1.48
CA LEU A 36 18.79 -17.65 1.03
C LEU A 36 20.04 -17.27 0.24
N LYS A 37 19.95 -16.21 -0.58
CA LYS A 37 21.07 -15.70 -1.36
C LYS A 37 22.20 -15.19 -0.46
N THR A 38 21.89 -14.50 0.63
CA THR A 38 22.90 -14.01 1.59
C THR A 38 23.67 -15.13 2.27
N ARG A 39 23.08 -16.34 2.35
CA ARG A 39 23.73 -17.55 2.87
C ARG A 39 24.38 -18.43 1.79
N GLY A 40 24.35 -18.03 0.53
CA GLY A 40 24.82 -18.87 -0.59
C GLY A 40 23.98 -20.13 -0.81
N ALA A 41 22.74 -20.15 -0.32
CA ALA A 41 21.83 -21.27 -0.49
C ALA A 41 21.06 -21.21 -1.82
N LYS A 42 20.50 -22.34 -2.25
CA LYS A 42 19.64 -22.42 -3.44
C LYS A 42 18.33 -21.65 -3.21
N LYS A 43 17.74 -21.16 -4.31
CA LYS A 43 16.42 -20.49 -4.31
C LYS A 43 15.32 -21.38 -3.75
N ILE A 44 14.28 -20.76 -3.19
CA ILE A 44 13.06 -21.47 -2.79
C ILE A 44 12.30 -22.02 -4.01
N GLY A 45 11.46 -23.03 -3.78
CA GLY A 45 10.59 -23.57 -4.83
C GLY A 45 9.41 -22.64 -5.14
N LYS A 46 8.89 -22.71 -6.38
CA LYS A 46 7.80 -21.84 -6.89
C LYS A 46 6.53 -21.82 -6.02
N LEU A 47 6.19 -22.93 -5.36
CA LEU A 47 5.00 -23.02 -4.50
C LEU A 47 5.29 -22.70 -3.02
N TRP A 48 6.53 -22.34 -2.69
CA TRP A 48 6.96 -22.17 -1.31
C TRP A 48 6.21 -21.02 -0.63
N ALA A 49 6.07 -19.86 -1.27
CA ALA A 49 5.39 -18.70 -0.68
C ALA A 49 3.90 -18.97 -0.42
N HIS A 50 3.20 -19.61 -1.37
CA HIS A 50 1.81 -20.05 -1.16
C HIS A 50 1.68 -21.04 0.00
N ARG A 51 2.60 -22.00 0.12
CA ARG A 51 2.62 -22.96 1.23
C ARG A 51 2.96 -22.29 2.55
N PHE A 52 3.87 -21.32 2.55
CA PHE A 52 4.23 -20.53 3.73
C PHE A 52 3.00 -19.82 4.29
N VAL A 53 2.26 -19.07 3.47
CA VAL A 53 1.03 -18.41 3.92
C VAL A 53 -0.02 -19.40 4.38
N LYS A 54 -0.12 -20.59 3.76
CA LYS A 54 -1.04 -21.65 4.20
C LYS A 54 -0.65 -22.29 5.53
N ARG A 55 0.65 -22.36 5.87
CA ARG A 55 1.14 -22.95 7.13
C ARG A 55 0.95 -22.02 8.33
N HIS A 56 1.09 -20.72 8.13
CA HIS A 56 0.97 -19.72 9.19
C HIS A 56 -0.46 -19.20 9.29
N THR A 57 -1.20 -19.69 10.28
CA THR A 57 -2.60 -19.29 10.55
C THR A 57 -2.76 -17.82 10.90
N GLU A 58 -1.68 -17.12 11.18
CA GLU A 58 -1.61 -15.69 11.43
C GLU A 58 -1.72 -14.87 10.14
N LEU A 59 -1.45 -15.48 8.98
CA LEU A 59 -1.45 -14.84 7.67
C LEU A 59 -2.67 -15.24 6.83
N LYS A 60 -3.12 -14.30 6.00
CA LYS A 60 -4.18 -14.53 5.02
C LYS A 60 -3.96 -13.70 3.77
N THR A 61 -4.19 -14.33 2.62
CA THR A 61 -4.29 -13.61 1.35
C THR A 61 -5.63 -12.89 1.26
N ARG A 62 -5.60 -11.59 0.97
CA ARG A 62 -6.79 -10.76 0.77
C ARG A 62 -6.61 -9.90 -0.48
N PHE A 63 -7.70 -9.60 -1.16
CA PHE A 63 -7.68 -8.59 -2.21
C PHE A 63 -7.56 -7.21 -1.59
N ASN A 64 -6.52 -6.48 -1.96
CA ASN A 64 -6.42 -5.06 -1.66
C ASN A 64 -7.39 -4.30 -2.57
N ARG A 65 -8.26 -3.47 -1.99
CA ARG A 65 -9.00 -2.46 -2.74
C ARG A 65 -8.20 -1.17 -2.63
N VAL A 66 -7.39 -0.90 -3.65
CA VAL A 66 -6.88 0.45 -3.81
C VAL A 66 -8.04 1.34 -4.19
N TYR A 67 -8.10 2.50 -3.56
CA TYR A 67 -9.10 3.53 -3.77
C TYR A 67 -10.49 3.21 -3.20
N ASN A 68 -11.06 4.23 -2.56
CA ASN A 68 -12.49 4.26 -2.29
C ASN A 68 -13.14 4.47 -3.66
N PHE A 69 -13.40 3.40 -4.41
CA PHE A 69 -14.02 3.43 -5.75
C PHE A 69 -15.26 4.34 -5.82
N GLN A 70 -15.99 4.49 -4.70
CA GLN A 70 -17.08 5.45 -4.56
C GLN A 70 -16.62 6.91 -4.74
N ARG A 71 -15.42 7.28 -4.27
CA ARG A 71 -14.83 8.61 -4.50
C ARG A 71 -14.58 8.87 -5.99
N ALA A 72 -14.08 7.87 -6.74
CA ALA A 72 -13.79 8.01 -8.18
C ALA A 72 -15.09 8.16 -8.98
N LEU A 73 -16.11 7.39 -8.61
CA LEU A 73 -17.43 7.53 -9.23
C LEU A 73 -18.13 8.84 -8.88
N CYS A 74 -17.77 9.47 -7.76
CA CYS A 74 -18.31 10.74 -7.31
C CYS A 74 -17.44 11.95 -7.69
N GLU A 75 -16.36 11.76 -8.46
CA GLU A 75 -15.59 12.84 -9.09
C GLU A 75 -16.39 13.40 -10.28
N ASP A 76 -17.44 14.15 -9.97
CA ASP A 76 -18.23 14.90 -10.95
C ASP A 76 -17.36 16.06 -11.48
N SER A 77 -17.04 16.01 -12.78
CA SER A 77 -16.23 17.03 -13.45
C SER A 77 -16.78 18.43 -13.25
N GLU A 78 -18.11 18.62 -13.23
CA GLU A 78 -18.71 19.93 -13.02
C GLU A 78 -18.58 20.40 -11.56
N LEU A 79 -18.59 19.48 -10.60
CA LEU A 79 -18.40 19.80 -9.18
C LEU A 79 -16.95 20.20 -8.91
N ILE A 80 -16.00 19.46 -9.50
CA ILE A 80 -14.57 19.74 -9.40
C ILE A 80 -14.25 21.08 -10.05
N GLU A 81 -14.77 21.34 -11.25
CA GLU A 81 -14.57 22.63 -11.93
C GLU A 81 -15.18 23.80 -11.13
N ARG A 82 -16.40 23.62 -10.58
CA ARG A 82 -17.03 24.61 -9.71
C ARG A 82 -16.18 24.93 -8.48
N TRP A 83 -15.56 23.92 -7.87
CA TRP A 83 -14.66 24.10 -6.73
C TRP A 83 -13.40 24.87 -7.11
N PHE A 84 -12.72 24.51 -8.20
CA PHE A 84 -11.53 25.24 -8.66
C PHE A 84 -11.85 26.69 -9.00
N ARG A 85 -13.00 26.95 -9.65
CA ARG A 85 -13.46 28.31 -9.93
C ARG A 85 -13.70 29.11 -8.65
N LEU A 86 -14.25 28.49 -7.61
CA LEU A 86 -14.43 29.12 -6.30
C LEU A 86 -13.08 29.49 -5.68
N VAL A 87 -12.09 28.59 -5.74
CA VAL A 87 -10.73 28.84 -5.23
C VAL A 87 -10.07 29.99 -5.98
N SER A 88 -10.12 30.01 -7.31
CA SER A 88 -9.57 31.12 -8.10
C SER A 88 -10.24 32.46 -7.79
N ASN A 89 -11.56 32.45 -7.56
CA ASN A 89 -12.28 33.66 -7.15
C ASN A 89 -11.84 34.16 -5.76
N MET A 90 -11.62 33.26 -4.81
CA MET A 90 -11.11 33.61 -3.48
C MET A 90 -9.69 34.15 -3.55
N GLN A 91 -8.83 33.54 -4.38
CA GLN A 91 -7.47 34.00 -4.63
C GLN A 91 -7.48 35.45 -5.15
N ALA A 92 -8.28 35.73 -6.17
CA ALA A 92 -8.41 37.07 -6.74
C ALA A 92 -9.00 38.09 -5.75
N LYS A 93 -10.01 37.69 -4.97
CA LYS A 93 -10.68 38.57 -4.00
C LYS A 93 -9.76 39.02 -2.87
N TYR A 94 -8.93 38.11 -2.37
CA TYR A 94 -8.08 38.36 -1.20
C TYR A 94 -6.61 38.63 -1.56
N GLY A 95 -6.27 38.62 -2.86
CA GLY A 95 -4.91 38.87 -3.33
C GLY A 95 -3.90 37.81 -2.84
N ILE A 96 -4.35 36.56 -2.69
CA ILE A 96 -3.50 35.46 -2.22
C ILE A 96 -2.48 35.14 -3.32
N LEU A 97 -1.19 35.20 -2.99
CA LEU A 97 -0.14 34.87 -3.93
C LEU A 97 0.01 33.35 -4.05
N ASP A 98 0.48 32.88 -5.20
CA ASP A 98 0.75 31.45 -5.39
C ASP A 98 1.77 30.92 -4.37
N CYS A 99 2.68 31.75 -3.87
CA CYS A 99 3.65 31.38 -2.82
C CYS A 99 3.02 31.16 -1.45
N ASP A 100 1.79 31.62 -1.24
CA ASP A 100 1.04 31.47 0.02
C ASP A 100 0.11 30.24 -0.02
N PHE A 101 0.08 29.52 -1.14
CA PHE A 101 -0.60 28.23 -1.23
C PHE A 101 0.30 27.12 -0.68
N TYR A 102 -0.09 26.60 0.47
CA TYR A 102 0.51 25.39 1.04
C TYR A 102 -0.36 24.20 0.69
N ASN A 103 0.24 23.16 0.12
CA ASN A 103 -0.43 21.88 -0.02
C ASN A 103 -0.71 21.30 1.37
N PHE A 104 -1.89 20.72 1.56
CA PHE A 104 -2.17 19.87 2.72
C PHE A 104 -1.55 18.49 2.45
N ASP A 105 -0.22 18.41 2.53
CA ASP A 105 0.54 17.23 2.10
C ASP A 105 0.68 16.12 3.16
N GLU A 106 0.10 16.30 4.35
CA GLU A 106 0.13 15.26 5.41
C GLU A 106 -0.83 14.07 5.19
N THR A 107 -1.30 13.83 3.96
CA THR A 107 -1.82 12.51 3.60
C THR A 107 -1.66 12.27 2.10
N GLY A 108 -0.45 11.92 1.68
CA GLY A 108 -0.13 11.58 0.30
C GLY A 108 -1.11 10.57 -0.31
N PHE A 109 -1.71 10.94 -1.44
CA PHE A 109 -2.42 10.01 -2.32
C PHE A 109 -1.65 9.85 -3.63
N MET A 110 -1.29 8.61 -3.97
CA MET A 110 -0.55 8.25 -5.17
C MET A 110 -1.52 8.05 -6.34
N MET A 111 -1.36 8.89 -7.36
CA MET A 111 -2.07 8.78 -8.64
C MET A 111 -1.54 7.59 -9.45
N GLY A 112 -2.42 6.75 -10.00
CA GLY A 112 -2.06 5.78 -11.06
C GLY A 112 -1.96 4.30 -10.70
N GLN A 113 -2.13 3.88 -9.43
CA GLN A 113 -2.19 2.45 -9.07
C GLN A 113 -3.64 1.99 -8.87
N ILE A 114 -4.36 1.74 -9.96
CA ILE A 114 -5.83 1.56 -9.96
C ILE A 114 -6.26 0.08 -9.82
N SER A 115 -5.34 -0.87 -9.99
CA SER A 115 -5.72 -2.29 -10.10
C SER A 115 -5.77 -3.02 -8.73
N PRO A 116 -6.82 -3.83 -8.47
CA PRO A 116 -6.85 -4.69 -7.30
C PRO A 116 -5.75 -5.76 -7.39
N TYR A 117 -5.01 -5.98 -6.31
CA TYR A 117 -3.99 -7.02 -6.21
C TYR A 117 -4.16 -7.84 -4.93
N ILE A 118 -3.67 -9.09 -4.95
CA ILE A 118 -3.69 -9.98 -3.78
C ILE A 118 -2.49 -9.66 -2.90
N VAL A 119 -2.75 -9.34 -1.64
CA VAL A 119 -1.77 -9.08 -0.58
C VAL A 119 -1.84 -10.13 0.51
N VAL A 120 -0.73 -10.33 1.21
CA VAL A 120 -0.60 -11.14 2.42
C VAL A 120 -0.77 -10.19 3.62
N THR A 121 -1.71 -10.51 4.50
CA THR A 121 -2.12 -9.66 5.64
C THR A 121 -2.28 -10.50 6.90
N LYS A 122 -2.33 -9.87 8.07
CA LYS A 122 -2.71 -10.55 9.32
C LYS A 122 -4.17 -11.03 9.26
N VAL A 123 -4.47 -12.19 9.85
CA VAL A 123 -5.83 -12.76 9.88
C VAL A 123 -6.83 -11.85 10.57
N ASP A 124 -6.47 -11.29 11.73
CA ASP A 124 -7.38 -10.50 12.58
C ASP A 124 -7.52 -9.02 12.16
N ARG A 125 -7.03 -8.66 10.97
CA ARG A 125 -7.13 -7.28 10.48
C ARG A 125 -8.61 -6.88 10.32
N TYR A 126 -9.06 -5.97 11.19
CA TYR A 126 -10.36 -5.32 11.10
C TYR A 126 -10.36 -4.28 9.97
N GLY A 127 -11.26 -4.44 9.00
CA GLY A 127 -11.34 -3.59 7.81
C GLY A 127 -10.62 -4.14 6.58
N LYS A 128 -10.99 -3.63 5.40
CA LYS A 128 -10.26 -3.90 4.15
C LYS A 128 -8.99 -3.05 4.16
N SER A 129 -7.86 -3.64 3.74
CA SER A 129 -6.56 -2.96 3.68
C SER A 129 -6.70 -1.63 2.92
N LYS A 130 -6.38 -0.51 3.58
CA LYS A 130 -6.01 0.72 2.89
C LYS A 130 -4.48 0.69 2.83
N ALA A 131 -3.93 0.64 1.63
CA ALA A 131 -2.49 0.82 1.48
C ALA A 131 -2.14 2.23 1.98
N ILE A 132 -1.23 2.32 2.95
CA ILE A 132 -0.68 3.61 3.36
C ILE A 132 0.27 4.04 2.24
N GLN A 133 0.02 5.21 1.68
CA GLN A 133 0.82 5.76 0.59
C GLN A 133 1.84 6.74 1.19
N SER A 134 3.12 6.45 0.94
CA SER A 134 4.19 7.42 1.17
C SER A 134 4.04 8.49 0.10
N GLY A 135 3.77 9.74 0.49
CA GLY A 135 3.87 10.87 -0.42
C GLY A 135 5.29 10.91 -0.99
N ASN A 136 5.43 10.86 -2.31
CA ASN A 136 6.72 11.04 -2.96
C ASN A 136 7.28 12.40 -2.56
N ARG A 137 8.44 12.40 -1.90
CA ARG A 137 9.29 13.58 -1.78
C ARG A 137 10.15 13.67 -3.03
N GLU A 138 9.77 14.55 -3.93
CA GLU A 138 10.71 15.32 -4.75
C GLU A 138 10.47 16.81 -4.50
#